data_AF-A0A0C3E3R8-F1
#
_entry.id   AF-A0A0C3E3R8-F1
#
_cell.length_a   1.000
_cell.length_b   1.000
_cell.length_c   1.000
_cell.angle_alpha   90.00
_cell.angle_beta   90.00
_cell.angle_gamma   90.00
#
_symmetry.space_group_name_H-M   'P 1'
#
loop_
_entity.id
_entity.type
_entity.pdbx_description
1 polymer ?
#
loop_
_entity_poly.entity_id
_entity_poly.type
_entity_poly.pdbx_seq_one_letter_code
_entity_poly.pdbx_strand_id
1 'polypeptide(L)'
;MTGNWAWNQCVSNYFFYSHILNVTSNKNELANDPENHGAMFVPIILGSDKTTVSVVTGNNEYYPLYISTGNVHNGMRHAHGEAVSLLGFLSIPKTDKEFESDPEKRKPICYNTSLEAILQIMCPAMSKPRIVKCADGHHCKAIYGLGPYIADYPEQALLACIVQGWCPK
;
A
#
# COMPACT_ATOMS: atom_id res chain seq x y z
N MET A 1 19.13 12.83 1.73
CA MET A 1 18.44 11.62 2.22
C MET A 1 17.69 11.03 1.03
N THR A 2 18.20 9.95 0.46
CA THR A 2 17.69 9.36 -0.78
C THR A 2 16.47 8.49 -0.49
N GLY A 3 15.41 8.63 -1.29
CA GLY A 3 14.14 7.90 -1.12
C GLY A 3 14.25 6.37 -1.15
N ASN A 4 15.42 5.81 -1.50
CA ASN A 4 15.74 4.39 -1.36
C ASN A 4 15.69 3.88 0.09
N TRP A 5 15.91 4.75 1.08
CA TRP A 5 15.93 4.33 2.49
C TRP A 5 14.53 3.94 2.99
N ALA A 6 13.50 4.75 2.70
CA ALA A 6 12.11 4.44 3.06
C ALA A 6 11.58 3.21 2.30
N TRP A 7 12.01 3.04 1.04
CA TRP A 7 11.67 1.88 0.22
C TRP A 7 12.20 0.59 0.82
N ASN A 8 13.49 0.52 1.17
CA ASN A 8 14.09 -0.69 1.73
C ASN A 8 13.53 -1.01 3.13
N GLN A 9 13.16 -0.01 3.94
CA GLN A 9 12.58 -0.23 5.27
C GLN A 9 11.14 -0.75 5.22
N CYS A 10 10.31 -0.30 4.26
CA CYS A 10 8.95 -0.82 4.09
C CYS A 10 8.89 -2.24 3.48
N VAL A 11 9.99 -2.70 2.87
CA VAL A 11 10.04 -3.87 1.99
C VAL A 11 10.88 -5.03 2.56
N SER A 12 11.94 -4.72 3.32
CA SER A 12 13.03 -5.69 3.54
C SER A 12 12.83 -6.68 4.69
N ASN A 13 11.76 -6.62 5.49
CA ASN A 13 11.58 -7.59 6.57
C ASN A 13 10.23 -8.30 6.53
N TYR A 14 10.35 -9.63 6.48
CA TYR A 14 9.35 -10.70 6.51
C TYR A 14 8.71 -11.12 5.17
N PHE A 15 9.40 -12.08 4.55
CA PHE A 15 8.99 -13.33 3.86
C PHE A 15 7.71 -13.43 2.98
N PHE A 16 6.73 -12.54 3.11
CA PHE A 16 5.49 -12.53 2.35
C PHE A 16 5.41 -11.35 1.37
N TYR A 17 6.02 -10.21 1.71
CA TYR A 17 6.14 -9.07 0.79
C TYR A 17 7.04 -9.38 -0.42
N SER A 18 7.97 -10.33 -0.32
CA SER A 18 8.84 -10.70 -1.44
C SER A 18 8.08 -11.28 -2.63
N HIS A 19 6.95 -11.97 -2.43
CA HIS A 19 6.20 -12.56 -3.56
C HIS A 19 5.44 -11.50 -4.36
N ILE A 20 4.80 -10.54 -3.68
CA ILE A 20 4.11 -9.40 -4.32
C ILE A 20 5.13 -8.38 -4.84
N LEU A 21 6.23 -8.15 -4.12
CA LEU A 21 7.27 -7.23 -4.57
C LEU A 21 8.16 -7.81 -5.66
N ASN A 22 8.31 -9.12 -5.78
CA ASN A 22 8.95 -9.72 -6.97
C ASN A 22 8.20 -9.35 -8.25
N VAL A 23 6.88 -9.08 -8.18
CA VAL A 23 6.10 -8.57 -9.32
C VAL A 23 6.41 -7.08 -9.61
N THR A 24 6.82 -6.29 -8.61
CA THR A 24 7.03 -4.83 -8.75
C THR A 24 8.49 -4.35 -8.71
N SER A 25 9.43 -5.18 -8.26
CA SER A 25 10.79 -4.76 -7.86
C SER A 25 11.69 -4.45 -9.04
N ASN A 26 11.48 -5.08 -10.20
CA ASN A 26 12.35 -4.86 -11.35
C ASN A 26 11.64 -4.08 -12.44
N LYS A 27 11.67 -2.75 -12.34
CA LYS A 27 11.37 -1.84 -13.48
C LYS A 27 12.09 -2.28 -14.76
N ASN A 28 13.30 -2.83 -14.62
CA ASN A 28 14.11 -3.36 -15.71
C ASN A 28 13.57 -4.67 -16.29
N GLU A 29 12.88 -5.50 -15.50
CA GLU A 29 12.24 -6.74 -15.99
C GLU A 29 10.92 -6.45 -16.70
N LEU A 30 10.12 -5.52 -16.18
CA LEU A 30 8.89 -5.07 -16.86
C LEU A 30 9.17 -4.44 -18.23
N ALA A 31 10.30 -3.74 -18.36
CA ALA A 31 10.73 -3.13 -19.61
C ALA A 31 11.19 -4.14 -20.68
N ASN A 32 11.55 -5.37 -20.28
CA ASN A 32 11.98 -6.41 -21.22
C ASN A 32 10.81 -7.13 -21.90
N ASP A 33 9.59 -6.99 -21.37
CA ASP A 33 8.39 -7.58 -21.95
C ASP A 33 7.92 -6.75 -23.16
N PRO A 34 7.87 -7.34 -24.38
CA PRO A 34 7.36 -6.66 -25.57
C PRO A 34 5.93 -6.13 -25.43
N GLU A 35 5.09 -6.76 -24.59
CA GLU A 35 3.71 -6.32 -24.37
C GLU A 35 3.64 -4.95 -23.66
N ASN A 36 4.63 -4.65 -22.82
CA ASN A 36 4.75 -3.44 -22.00
C ASN A 36 5.36 -2.25 -22.75
N HIS A 37 5.95 -2.48 -23.93
CA HIS A 37 6.50 -1.38 -24.73
C HIS A 37 5.43 -0.34 -25.08
N GLY A 38 5.75 0.93 -24.80
CA GLY A 38 4.85 2.06 -25.00
C GLY A 38 3.75 2.21 -23.92
N ALA A 39 3.78 1.41 -22.85
CA ALA A 39 2.90 1.60 -21.70
C ALA A 39 3.39 2.72 -20.77
N MET A 40 2.46 3.56 -20.33
CA MET A 40 2.68 4.54 -19.26
C MET A 40 2.73 3.83 -17.91
N PHE A 41 3.77 4.10 -17.12
CA PHE A 41 3.84 3.63 -15.74
C PHE A 41 3.01 4.52 -14.81
N VAL A 42 2.11 3.92 -14.04
CA VAL A 42 1.21 4.61 -13.10
C VAL A 42 1.51 4.16 -11.68
N PRO A 43 2.26 4.96 -10.89
CA PRO A 43 2.52 4.64 -9.49
C PRO A 43 1.25 4.78 -8.67
N ILE A 44 1.01 3.80 -7.80
CA ILE A 44 -0.07 3.80 -6.80
C ILE A 44 0.53 4.13 -5.45
N ILE A 45 0.14 5.28 -4.91
CA ILE A 45 0.50 5.72 -3.56
C ILE A 45 -0.55 5.17 -2.61
N LEU A 46 -0.09 4.54 -1.53
CA LEU A 46 -0.95 4.04 -0.46
C LEU A 46 -0.68 4.83 0.80
N GLY A 47 -1.65 4.89 1.70
CA GLY A 47 -1.42 5.40 3.04
C GLY A 47 -2.49 4.94 4.00
N SER A 48 -2.16 4.91 5.27
CA SER A 48 -3.11 4.60 6.33
C SER A 48 -2.93 5.57 7.48
N ASP A 49 -4.03 5.83 8.17
CA ASP A 49 -4.07 6.67 9.37
C ASP A 49 -5.03 6.02 10.36
N LYS A 50 -4.63 5.87 11.63
CA LYS A 50 -5.51 5.25 12.63
C LYS A 50 -6.69 6.17 12.94
N THR A 51 -7.91 5.70 12.70
CA THR A 51 -9.12 6.48 13.02
C THR A 51 -10.08 5.72 13.93
N THR A 52 -10.69 6.44 14.88
CA THR A 52 -11.74 5.91 15.76
C THR A 52 -13.11 6.20 15.13
N VAL A 53 -13.85 5.15 14.75
CA VAL A 53 -15.10 5.27 13.98
C VAL A 53 -16.34 5.36 14.88
N SER A 54 -16.28 4.86 16.12
CA SER A 54 -17.38 5.00 17.08
C SER A 54 -16.89 5.18 18.52
N VAL A 55 -17.42 6.22 19.20
CA VAL A 55 -17.10 6.54 20.61
C VAL A 55 -18.12 5.94 21.58
N VAL A 56 -19.38 5.80 21.14
CA VAL A 56 -20.52 5.50 22.04
C VAL A 56 -20.83 4.00 22.16
N THR A 57 -20.51 3.18 21.14
CA THR A 57 -20.97 1.78 21.05
C THR A 57 -19.81 0.80 20.82
N GLY A 58 -18.73 0.95 21.58
CA GLY A 58 -17.71 -0.11 21.68
C GLY A 58 -16.30 0.23 21.17
N ASN A 59 -15.91 1.50 21.07
CA ASN A 59 -14.51 1.91 20.83
C ASN A 59 -13.86 1.17 19.62
N ASN A 60 -14.55 1.14 18.47
CA ASN A 60 -14.03 0.47 17.27
C ASN A 60 -13.02 1.37 16.57
N GLU A 61 -11.80 0.88 16.45
CA GLU A 61 -10.69 1.52 15.75
C GLU A 61 -10.44 0.78 14.44
N TYR A 62 -10.18 1.52 13.37
CA TYR A 62 -9.82 0.98 12.06
C TYR A 62 -8.69 1.80 11.45
N TYR A 63 -7.90 1.18 10.57
CA TYR A 63 -7.00 1.90 9.68
C TYR A 63 -7.66 2.01 8.30
N PRO A 64 -8.30 3.14 7.95
CA PRO A 64 -8.60 3.45 6.56
C PRO A 64 -7.34 3.34 5.70
N LEU A 65 -7.41 2.54 4.65
CA LEU A 65 -6.42 2.46 3.60
C LEU A 65 -6.82 3.40 2.48
N TYR A 66 -6.02 4.43 2.28
CA TYR A 66 -6.15 5.39 1.19
C TYR A 66 -5.31 4.96 -0.01
N ILE A 67 -5.82 5.24 -1.20
CA ILE A 67 -5.17 4.99 -2.48
C ILE A 67 -5.17 6.28 -3.32
N SER A 68 -4.05 6.59 -3.95
CA SER A 68 -3.90 7.72 -4.86
C SER A 68 -3.09 7.32 -6.07
N THR A 69 -3.44 7.86 -7.23
CA THR A 69 -2.57 7.78 -8.41
C THR A 69 -1.45 8.80 -8.25
N GLY A 70 -0.20 8.42 -8.53
CA GLY A 70 0.93 9.34 -8.41
C GLY A 70 1.09 10.26 -9.63
N ASN A 71 0.56 9.91 -10.80
CA ASN A 71 0.62 10.73 -12.03
C ASN A 71 -0.48 11.81 -12.09
N VAL A 72 -0.92 12.30 -10.94
CA VAL A 72 -1.91 13.38 -10.85
C VAL A 72 -1.24 14.75 -10.95
N HIS A 73 -1.90 15.69 -11.63
CA HIS A 73 -1.41 17.06 -11.78
C HIS A 73 -1.32 17.75 -10.41
N ASN A 74 -0.38 18.69 -10.25
CA ASN A 74 -0.13 19.36 -8.97
C ASN A 74 -1.39 20.05 -8.40
N GLY A 75 -2.19 20.68 -9.27
CA GLY A 75 -3.47 21.28 -8.87
C GLY A 75 -4.44 20.28 -8.23
N MET A 76 -4.46 19.04 -8.71
CA MET A 76 -5.31 17.96 -8.18
C MET A 76 -4.74 17.37 -6.87
N ARG A 77 -3.42 17.45 -6.66
CA ARG A 77 -2.77 17.11 -5.38
C ARG A 77 -3.09 18.12 -4.28
N HIS A 78 -3.23 19.39 -4.66
CA HIS A 78 -3.55 20.48 -3.73
C HIS A 78 -5.05 20.74 -3.59
N ALA A 79 -5.88 20.19 -4.48
CA ALA A 79 -7.31 20.17 -4.31
C ALA A 79 -7.67 19.25 -3.14
N HIS A 80 -8.53 19.73 -2.24
CA HIS A 80 -8.97 18.97 -1.07
C HIS A 80 -9.73 17.70 -1.49
N GLY A 81 -9.02 16.57 -1.61
CA GLY A 81 -9.60 15.23 -1.70
C GLY A 81 -9.86 14.67 -3.10
N GLU A 82 -9.41 15.32 -4.18
CA GLU A 82 -9.71 14.82 -5.54
C GLU A 82 -8.73 13.75 -6.06
N ALA A 83 -7.52 13.68 -5.49
CA ALA A 83 -6.51 12.69 -5.90
C ALA A 83 -6.52 11.40 -5.05
N VAL A 84 -7.18 11.41 -3.89
CA VAL A 84 -7.11 10.35 -2.88
C VAL A 84 -8.49 9.72 -2.72
N SER A 85 -8.57 8.40 -2.78
CA SER A 85 -9.78 7.63 -2.53
C SER A 85 -9.59 6.66 -1.37
N LEU A 86 -10.67 6.32 -0.68
CA LEU A 86 -10.66 5.26 0.34
C LEU A 86 -10.76 3.91 -0.36
N LEU A 87 -9.77 3.04 -0.16
CA LEU A 87 -9.73 1.69 -0.72
C LEU A 87 -10.42 0.66 0.17
N GLY A 88 -10.30 0.82 1.50
CA GLY A 88 -10.91 -0.09 2.46
C GLY A 88 -10.49 0.20 3.89
N PHE A 89 -10.92 -0.66 4.82
CA PHE A 89 -10.54 -0.58 6.23
C PHE A 89 -9.73 -1.83 6.59
N LEU A 90 -8.52 -1.63 7.11
CA LEU A 90 -7.69 -2.72 7.60
C LEU A 90 -8.17 -3.14 8.99
N SER A 91 -8.14 -4.45 9.23
CA SER A 91 -8.66 -5.04 10.45
C SER A 91 -7.73 -4.77 11.63
N ILE A 92 -8.31 -4.34 12.75
CA ILE A 92 -7.64 -4.33 14.05
C ILE A 92 -8.26 -5.46 14.87
N PRO A 93 -7.53 -6.57 15.11
CA PRO A 93 -8.07 -7.62 15.94
C PRO A 93 -8.27 -7.07 17.35
N LYS A 94 -9.51 -7.11 17.82
CA LYS A 94 -9.84 -6.96 19.24
C LYS A 94 -9.71 -8.32 19.87
N THR A 95 -8.53 -8.64 20.37
CA THR A 95 -8.30 -9.85 21.14
C THR A 95 -8.59 -9.58 22.61
N ASP A 96 -9.33 -10.49 23.25
CA ASP A 96 -9.40 -10.53 24.70
C ASP A 96 -7.99 -10.77 25.26
N LYS A 97 -7.72 -10.27 26.48
CA LYS A 97 -6.38 -10.36 27.13
C LYS A 97 -5.81 -11.78 27.15
N GLU A 98 -6.67 -12.79 27.14
CA GLU A 98 -6.31 -14.22 27.12
C GLU A 98 -5.64 -14.65 25.81
N PHE A 99 -5.89 -13.94 24.70
CA PHE A 99 -5.37 -14.24 23.36
C PHE A 99 -4.36 -13.20 22.85
N GLU A 100 -3.92 -12.24 23.67
CA GLU A 100 -2.86 -11.29 23.29
C GLU A 100 -1.51 -11.98 23.05
N SER A 101 -1.30 -13.16 23.65
CA SER A 101 -0.09 -13.98 23.49
C SER A 101 -0.10 -14.84 22.24
N ASP A 102 -1.26 -14.98 21.57
CA ASP A 102 -1.42 -15.80 20.38
C ASP A 102 -0.63 -15.17 19.21
N PRO A 103 0.41 -15.85 18.69
CA PRO A 103 1.25 -15.29 17.64
C PRO A 103 0.45 -15.00 16.36
N GLU A 104 -0.63 -15.74 16.07
CA GLU A 104 -1.43 -15.57 14.85
C GLU A 104 -2.35 -14.34 14.89
N LYS A 105 -2.71 -13.86 16.09
CA LYS A 105 -3.61 -12.70 16.29
C LYS A 105 -2.87 -11.41 16.60
N ARG A 106 -1.55 -11.37 16.37
CA ARG A 106 -0.77 -10.15 16.55
C ARG A 106 -1.21 -9.09 15.54
N LYS A 107 -1.43 -7.87 16.03
CA LYS A 107 -1.87 -6.71 15.21
C LYS A 107 -1.08 -6.52 13.90
N PRO A 108 0.27 -6.63 13.86
CA PRO A 108 1.03 -6.50 12.61
C PRO A 108 0.73 -7.60 11.59
N ILE A 109 0.44 -8.82 12.03
CA ILE A 109 0.17 -9.96 11.14
C ILE A 109 -1.21 -9.76 10.47
N CYS A 110 -2.25 -9.48 11.25
CA CYS A 110 -3.58 -9.21 10.69
C CYS A 110 -3.58 -7.98 9.76
N TYR A 111 -2.80 -6.95 10.10
CA TYR A 111 -2.60 -5.78 9.25
C TYR A 111 -1.99 -6.17 7.90
N ASN A 112 -0.90 -6.95 7.91
CA ASN A 112 -0.25 -7.38 6.69
C ASN A 112 -1.11 -8.36 5.87
N THR A 113 -1.81 -9.30 6.49
CA THR A 113 -2.70 -10.23 5.77
C THR A 113 -3.86 -9.50 5.09
N SER A 114 -4.46 -8.52 5.75
CA SER A 114 -5.54 -7.72 5.14
C SER A 114 -5.03 -6.84 4.01
N LEU A 115 -3.86 -6.23 4.18
CA LEU A 115 -3.19 -5.46 3.12
C LEU A 115 -2.82 -6.36 1.94
N GLU A 116 -2.29 -7.55 2.19
CA GLU A 116 -1.94 -8.54 1.17
C GLU A 116 -3.16 -8.95 0.34
N ALA A 117 -4.28 -9.27 1.00
CA ALA A 117 -5.52 -9.64 0.32
C ALA A 117 -6.01 -8.53 -0.63
N ILE A 118 -5.87 -7.26 -0.23
CA ILE A 118 -6.22 -6.11 -1.07
C ILE A 118 -5.24 -5.99 -2.25
N LEU A 119 -3.93 -6.12 -2.00
CA LEU A 119 -2.90 -5.97 -3.04
C LEU A 119 -2.91 -7.12 -4.06
N GLN A 120 -3.24 -8.34 -3.65
CA GLN A 120 -3.36 -9.50 -4.54
C GLN A 120 -4.37 -9.24 -5.67
N ILE A 121 -5.45 -8.50 -5.40
CA ILE A 121 -6.44 -8.10 -6.41
C ILE A 121 -5.82 -7.18 -7.47
N MET A 122 -4.79 -6.39 -7.11
CA MET A 122 -4.14 -5.45 -8.00
C MET A 122 -3.01 -6.07 -8.84
N CYS A 123 -2.47 -7.22 -8.44
CA CYS A 123 -1.37 -7.90 -9.15
C CYS A 123 -1.56 -8.03 -10.67
N PRO A 124 -2.75 -8.41 -11.20
CA PRO A 124 -2.94 -8.52 -12.65
C PRO A 124 -2.72 -7.20 -13.40
N ALA A 125 -3.04 -6.06 -12.77
CA ALA A 125 -2.84 -4.73 -13.34
C ALA A 125 -1.39 -4.23 -13.23
N MET A 126 -0.57 -4.91 -12.40
CA MET A 126 0.86 -4.63 -12.26
C MET A 126 1.72 -5.46 -13.22
N SER A 127 1.23 -6.63 -13.65
CA SER A 127 1.93 -7.48 -14.61
C SER A 127 1.65 -7.12 -16.06
N LYS A 128 0.38 -6.86 -16.42
CA LYS A 128 -0.02 -6.59 -17.81
C LYS A 128 -0.59 -5.18 -17.97
N PRO A 129 -0.26 -4.49 -19.07
CA PRO A 129 -0.73 -3.14 -19.30
C PRO A 129 -2.20 -3.17 -19.71
N ARG A 130 -2.99 -2.27 -19.14
CA ARG A 130 -4.41 -2.08 -19.47
C ARG A 130 -4.58 -0.83 -20.33
N ILE A 131 -5.49 -0.87 -21.30
CA ILE A 131 -5.85 0.32 -22.07
C ILE A 131 -6.75 1.18 -21.21
N VAL A 132 -6.32 2.41 -20.94
CA VAL A 132 -7.05 3.39 -20.13
C VAL A 132 -7.24 4.67 -20.94
N LYS A 133 -8.37 5.34 -20.71
CA LYS A 133 -8.62 6.66 -21.26
C LYS A 133 -7.95 7.69 -20.36
N CYS A 134 -6.96 8.39 -20.89
CA CYS A 134 -6.25 9.46 -20.22
C CYS A 134 -7.08 10.75 -20.19
N ALA A 135 -6.69 11.69 -19.33
CA ALA A 135 -7.39 12.96 -19.15
C ALA A 135 -7.38 13.87 -20.41
N ASP A 136 -6.40 13.66 -21.30
CA ASP A 136 -6.29 14.31 -22.60
C ASP A 136 -7.24 13.71 -23.66
N GLY A 137 -8.01 12.66 -23.30
CA GLY A 137 -8.97 11.99 -24.16
C GLY A 137 -8.39 10.84 -24.99
N HIS A 138 -7.07 10.65 -24.98
CA HIS A 138 -6.41 9.56 -25.71
C HIS A 138 -6.47 8.25 -24.92
N HIS A 139 -6.42 7.12 -25.65
CA HIS A 139 -6.30 5.80 -25.03
C HIS A 139 -4.84 5.41 -25.00
N CYS A 140 -4.30 5.23 -23.80
CA CYS A 140 -2.92 4.80 -23.60
C CYS A 140 -2.90 3.45 -22.92
N LYS A 141 -1.87 2.65 -23.20
CA LYS A 141 -1.54 1.50 -22.36
C LYS A 141 -1.01 2.04 -21.04
N ALA A 142 -1.51 1.55 -19.92
CA ALA A 142 -1.05 1.88 -18.57
C ALA A 142 -0.71 0.61 -17.80
N ILE A 143 0.47 0.59 -17.19
CA ILE A 143 0.88 -0.45 -16.25
C ILE A 143 0.97 0.18 -14.86
N TYR A 144 0.40 -0.49 -13.88
CA TYR A 144 0.35 0.02 -12.51
C TYR A 144 1.51 -0.53 -11.70
N GLY A 145 1.97 0.20 -10.71
CA GLY A 145 2.98 -0.30 -9.78
C GLY A 145 2.84 0.32 -8.42
N LEU A 146 3.30 -0.39 -7.40
CA LEU A 146 3.32 0.16 -6.04
C LEU A 146 4.33 1.31 -5.97
N GLY A 147 3.83 2.44 -5.49
CA GLY A 147 4.60 3.63 -5.16
C GLY A 147 4.87 3.70 -3.65
N PRO A 148 5.14 4.90 -3.11
CA PRO A 148 5.38 5.07 -1.69
C PRO A 148 4.15 4.73 -0.83
N TYR A 149 4.42 4.23 0.38
CA TYR A 149 3.44 4.09 1.44
C TYR A 149 3.60 5.27 2.43
N ILE A 150 2.57 6.10 2.56
CA ILE A 150 2.55 7.26 3.45
C ILE A 150 1.94 6.83 4.78
N ALA A 151 2.77 6.82 5.81
CA ALA A 151 2.41 6.46 7.18
C ALA A 151 3.29 7.27 8.14
N ASP A 152 2.77 7.60 9.32
CA ASP A 152 3.56 8.07 10.45
C ASP A 152 4.28 6.90 11.14
N TYR A 153 5.07 7.20 12.17
CA TYR A 153 5.99 6.25 12.77
C TYR A 153 5.34 4.97 13.35
N PRO A 154 4.21 5.04 14.10
CA PRO A 154 3.58 3.85 14.66
C PRO A 154 3.07 2.89 13.56
N GLU A 155 2.59 3.44 12.46
CA GLU A 155 2.05 2.75 11.30
C GLU A 155 3.17 2.16 10.44
N GLN A 156 4.29 2.86 10.30
CA GLN A 156 5.52 2.31 9.71
C GLN A 156 6.03 1.12 10.52
N ALA A 157 6.01 1.23 11.85
CA ALA A 157 6.41 0.13 12.72
C ALA A 157 5.47 -1.08 12.58
N LEU A 158 4.17 -0.82 12.44
CA LEU A 158 3.15 -1.85 12.21
C LEU A 158 3.33 -2.55 10.86
N LEU A 159 3.59 -1.77 9.79
CA LEU A 159 3.84 -2.28 8.44
C LEU A 159 5.11 -3.14 8.40
N ALA A 160 6.20 -2.67 9.02
CA ALA A 160 7.47 -3.38 9.11
C ALA A 160 7.48 -4.55 10.11
N CYS A 161 6.35 -4.83 10.79
CA CYS A 161 6.27 -5.84 11.85
C CYS A 161 7.31 -5.67 12.98
N ILE A 162 7.72 -4.43 13.27
CA ILE A 162 8.67 -4.14 14.35
C ILE A 162 7.96 -3.68 15.62
N VAL A 163 8.62 -3.88 16.76
CA VAL A 163 8.15 -3.34 18.04
C VAL A 163 8.32 -1.83 18.01
N GLN A 164 7.29 -1.07 18.41
CA GLN A 164 7.38 0.39 18.49
C GLN A 164 8.55 0.82 19.40
N GLY A 165 9.30 1.83 18.96
CA GLY A 165 10.49 2.31 19.65
C GLY A 165 11.76 1.51 19.37
N TRP A 166 11.67 0.41 18.60
CA TRP A 166 12.85 -0.33 18.14
C TRP A 166 13.27 0.20 16.77
N CYS A 167 14.58 0.28 16.55
CA CYS A 167 15.11 0.59 15.23
C CYS A 167 15.14 -0.71 14.42
N PRO A 168 14.48 -0.77 13.24
CA PRO A 168 14.66 -1.88 12.33
C PRO A 168 16.14 -1.95 11.91
N LYS A 169 16.75 -3.14 12.02
CA LYS A 169 18.09 -3.38 11.50
C LYS A 169 18.07 -3.49 9.98
#